data_AF-A0A4Z0Q431-F1
#
_entry.id   AF-A0A4Z0Q431-F1
#
_cell.length_a   1.000
_cell.length_b   1.000
_cell.length_c   1.000
_cell.angle_alpha   90.00
_cell.angle_beta   90.00
_cell.angle_gamma   90.00
#
_symmetry.space_group_name_H-M   'P 1'
#
loop_
_entity.id
_entity.type
_entity.pdbx_description
1 polymer ?
#
loop_
_entity_poly.entity_id
_entity_poly.type
_entity_poly.pdbx_seq_one_letter_code
_entity_poly.pdbx_strand_id
1 'polypeptide(L)'
;MSALRTASVIFCTFLLFSCGHSLPELPGFAAETWRRDPYACKNERAGQLKALLQHRELLYGTRADDIDALFGRPDEEELSEQTEKIYLYYLEPGLQCDPGHQRSAANKLILRFGPLGTVTEVLYERPPKGL
;
A
#
# COMPACT_ATOMS: atom_id res chain seq x y z
N MET A 1 47.43 40.41 6.26
CA MET A 1 46.57 41.30 7.08
C MET A 1 45.72 42.09 6.10
N SER A 2 44.40 42.00 5.97
CA SER A 2 43.36 41.23 6.64
C SER A 2 42.23 41.16 5.60
N ALA A 3 41.84 39.97 5.13
CA ALA A 3 40.61 39.30 5.58
C ALA A 3 39.53 40.28 6.09
N LEU A 4 38.52 40.56 5.28
CA LEU A 4 37.12 40.64 5.72
C LEU A 4 36.20 40.63 4.47
N ARG A 5 35.90 39.43 3.99
CA ARG A 5 34.82 39.15 3.04
C ARG A 5 33.61 38.66 3.84
N THR A 6 32.74 39.57 4.25
CA THR A 6 31.42 39.29 4.85
C THR A 6 30.61 40.56 4.57
N ALA A 7 29.53 40.58 3.81
CA ALA A 7 28.23 39.92 3.99
C ALA A 7 27.47 40.21 2.67
N SER A 8 26.57 39.40 2.13
CA SER A 8 25.41 38.85 2.77
C SER A 8 24.85 37.84 1.77
N VAL A 9 25.35 36.60 1.81
CA VAL A 9 24.65 35.50 1.15
C VAL A 9 23.61 35.09 2.18
N ILE A 10 22.43 35.70 2.10
CA ILE A 10 21.22 35.25 2.81
C ILE A 10 20.90 33.89 2.19
N PHE A 11 21.56 32.87 2.72
CA PHE A 11 21.29 31.47 2.50
C PHE A 11 19.96 31.20 3.18
N CYS A 12 18.88 31.50 2.46
CA CYS A 12 17.52 31.21 2.85
C CYS A 12 17.33 29.69 2.70
N THR A 13 17.86 28.93 3.65
CA THR A 13 17.62 27.50 3.81
C THR A 13 16.18 27.35 4.29
N PHE A 14 15.23 27.45 3.36
CA PHE A 14 13.88 26.95 3.59
C PHE A 14 13.98 25.44 3.74
N LEU A 15 14.09 24.99 4.99
CA LEU A 15 13.85 23.61 5.38
C LEU A 15 12.38 23.30 5.10
N LEU A 16 12.12 22.71 3.93
CA LEU A 16 10.85 22.06 3.64
C LEU A 16 10.75 20.82 4.54
N PHE A 17 10.30 21.00 5.78
CA PHE A 17 9.83 19.89 6.60
C PHE A 17 8.53 19.38 5.97
N SER A 18 8.67 18.44 5.04
CA SER A 18 7.55 17.64 4.57
C SER A 18 7.07 16.78 5.73
N CYS A 19 5.89 17.08 6.26
CA CYS A 19 5.19 16.19 7.20
C CYS A 19 4.58 15.03 6.39
N GLY A 20 5.42 14.09 5.94
CA GLY A 20 4.95 12.76 5.57
C GLY A 20 4.78 11.96 6.86
N HIS A 21 3.53 11.71 7.27
CA HIS A 21 3.29 10.75 8.34
C HIS A 21 3.31 9.35 7.70
N SER A 22 4.29 8.54 8.08
CA SER A 22 4.34 7.14 7.69
C SER A 22 3.09 6.42 8.20
N LEU A 23 2.58 5.46 7.45
CA LEU A 23 1.48 4.61 7.90
C LEU A 23 1.83 3.98 9.26
N PRO A 24 0.98 4.12 10.30
CA PRO A 24 1.20 3.43 11.58
C PRO A 24 1.10 1.91 11.39
N GLU A 25 1.78 1.14 12.24
CA GLU A 25 1.65 -0.32 12.23
C GLU A 25 0.19 -0.75 12.43
N LEU A 26 -0.25 -1.77 11.68
CA LEU A 26 -1.58 -2.37 11.84
C LEU A 26 -1.51 -3.42 12.95
N PRO A 27 -2.21 -3.24 14.09
CA PRO A 27 -2.16 -4.20 15.18
C PRO A 27 -2.60 -5.60 14.74
N GLY A 28 -1.81 -6.61 15.09
CA GLY A 28 -2.08 -8.01 14.72
C GLY A 28 -1.85 -8.36 13.24
N PHE A 29 -1.37 -7.42 12.43
CA PHE A 29 -0.97 -7.65 11.04
C PHE A 29 0.53 -7.94 10.95
N ALA A 30 0.90 -9.07 10.37
CA ALA A 30 2.27 -9.50 10.14
C ALA A 30 2.71 -9.15 8.71
N ALA A 31 3.17 -7.91 8.52
CA ALA A 31 3.57 -7.37 7.23
C ALA A 31 4.63 -8.21 6.50
N GLU A 32 5.61 -8.75 7.23
CA GLU A 32 6.63 -9.63 6.65
C GLU A 32 6.09 -10.97 6.15
N THR A 33 5.07 -11.52 6.82
CA THR A 33 4.42 -12.75 6.35
C THR A 33 3.60 -12.45 5.10
N TRP A 34 2.89 -11.32 5.06
CA TRP A 34 2.14 -10.91 3.87
C TRP A 34 3.04 -10.75 2.64
N ARG A 35 4.17 -10.05 2.78
CA ARG A 35 5.13 -9.82 1.69
C ARG A 35 5.79 -11.09 1.17
N ARG A 36 5.93 -12.13 2.02
CA ARG A 36 6.54 -13.42 1.65
C ARG A 36 5.56 -14.38 0.96
N ASP A 37 4.32 -13.94 0.74
CA ASP A 37 3.27 -14.67 0.04
C ASP A 37 2.75 -13.88 -1.18
N PRO A 38 3.59 -13.61 -2.20
CA PRO A 38 3.14 -12.98 -3.44
C PRO A 38 2.05 -13.84 -4.09
N TYR A 39 1.03 -13.19 -4.66
CA TYR A 39 -0.14 -13.85 -5.25
C TYR A 39 -0.98 -14.73 -4.30
N ALA A 40 -0.72 -14.67 -2.98
CA ALA A 40 -1.37 -15.47 -1.94
C ALA A 40 -1.25 -17.00 -2.12
N CYS A 41 -0.24 -17.48 -2.83
CA CYS A 41 -0.13 -18.90 -3.20
C CYS A 41 0.13 -19.84 -2.01
N LYS A 42 0.64 -19.32 -0.90
CA LYS A 42 0.82 -20.06 0.36
C LYS A 42 -0.39 -19.94 1.30
N ASN A 43 -1.41 -19.16 0.91
CA ASN A 43 -2.60 -18.90 1.70
C ASN A 43 -2.31 -18.23 3.07
N GLU A 44 -1.15 -17.57 3.22
CA GLU A 44 -0.74 -16.93 4.47
C GLU A 44 -1.50 -15.61 4.69
N ARG A 45 -1.90 -14.93 3.60
CA ARG A 45 -2.69 -13.69 3.64
C ARG A 45 -4.10 -13.89 4.22
N ALA A 46 -4.73 -15.04 4.00
CA ALA A 46 -6.04 -15.36 4.53
C ALA A 46 -6.09 -15.29 6.07
N GLY A 47 -5.02 -15.70 6.74
CA GLY A 47 -4.89 -15.64 8.21
C GLY A 47 -4.81 -14.23 8.78
N GLN A 48 -4.56 -13.22 7.95
CA GLN A 48 -4.39 -11.82 8.36
C GLN A 48 -5.63 -10.96 8.12
N LEU A 49 -6.64 -11.50 7.44
CA LEU A 49 -7.84 -10.75 7.05
C LEU A 49 -8.58 -10.14 8.23
N LYS A 50 -8.60 -10.80 9.38
CA LYS A 50 -9.26 -10.27 10.58
C LYS A 50 -8.59 -8.97 11.04
N ALA A 51 -7.27 -8.97 11.19
CA ALA A 51 -6.51 -7.78 11.60
C ALA A 51 -6.65 -6.66 10.57
N LEU A 52 -6.55 -7.01 9.28
CA LEU A 52 -6.72 -6.06 8.19
C LEU A 52 -8.11 -5.42 8.18
N LEU A 53 -9.17 -6.20 8.37
CA LEU A 53 -10.55 -5.69 8.44
C LEU A 53 -10.77 -4.80 9.67
N GLN A 54 -10.27 -5.21 10.83
CA GLN A 54 -10.39 -4.46 12.08
C GLN A 54 -9.71 -3.09 12.02
N HIS A 55 -8.64 -2.98 11.23
CA HIS A 55 -7.80 -1.79 11.14
C HIS A 55 -7.80 -1.14 9.75
N ARG A 56 -8.75 -1.51 8.87
CA ARG A 56 -8.80 -1.01 7.48
C ARG A 56 -8.88 0.51 7.39
N GLU A 57 -9.47 1.15 8.41
CA GLU A 57 -9.64 2.60 8.46
C GLU A 57 -8.29 3.34 8.48
N LEU A 58 -7.22 2.68 8.95
CA LEU A 58 -5.86 3.21 8.93
C LEU A 58 -5.28 3.29 7.51
N LEU A 59 -5.82 2.54 6.54
CA LEU A 59 -5.32 2.55 5.17
C LEU A 59 -5.78 3.79 4.40
N TYR A 60 -6.93 4.38 4.74
CA TYR A 60 -7.42 5.57 4.03
C TYR A 60 -6.48 6.76 4.20
N GLY A 61 -6.27 7.50 3.10
CA GLY A 61 -5.34 8.63 3.07
C GLY A 61 -3.86 8.24 3.01
N THR A 62 -3.54 6.95 3.10
CA THR A 62 -2.16 6.46 3.04
C THR A 62 -1.63 6.53 1.62
N ARG A 63 -0.36 6.93 1.46
CA ARG A 63 0.29 7.04 0.16
C ARG A 63 0.72 5.69 -0.38
N ALA A 64 0.84 5.56 -1.69
CA ALA A 64 1.22 4.30 -2.34
C ALA A 64 2.56 3.73 -1.84
N ASP A 65 3.54 4.58 -1.51
CA ASP A 65 4.84 4.16 -0.95
C ASP A 65 4.73 3.54 0.44
N ASP A 66 3.84 4.06 1.29
CA ASP A 66 3.54 3.46 2.59
C ASP A 66 2.74 2.15 2.45
N ILE A 67 1.83 2.07 1.46
CA ILE A 67 1.13 0.83 1.10
C ILE A 67 2.13 -0.23 0.62
N ASP A 68 3.09 0.14 -0.23
CA ASP A 68 4.16 -0.75 -0.68
C ASP A 68 5.06 -1.18 0.49
N ALA A 69 5.34 -0.28 1.44
CA ALA A 69 6.10 -0.61 2.64
C ALA A 69 5.37 -1.61 3.55
N LEU A 70 4.03 -1.57 3.61
CA LEU A 70 3.22 -2.50 4.39
C LEU A 70 2.98 -3.84 3.67
N PHE A 71 2.44 -3.79 2.46
CA PHE A 71 1.99 -4.98 1.72
C PHE A 71 3.01 -5.52 0.72
N GLY A 72 4.05 -4.75 0.40
CA GLY A 72 4.88 -5.01 -0.77
C GLY A 72 4.18 -4.60 -2.06
N ARG A 73 4.84 -4.88 -3.19
CA ARG A 73 4.30 -4.63 -4.52
C ARG A 73 2.94 -5.35 -4.69
N PRO A 74 1.93 -4.71 -5.32
CA PRO A 74 0.69 -5.38 -5.64
C PRO A 74 0.91 -6.56 -6.58
N ASP A 75 0.01 -7.54 -6.50
CA ASP A 75 0.03 -8.69 -7.40
C ASP A 75 -0.40 -8.27 -8.82
N GLU A 76 -1.33 -7.32 -8.91
CA GLU A 76 -1.73 -6.64 -10.14
C GLU A 76 -1.86 -5.13 -9.88
N GLU A 77 -1.39 -4.32 -10.83
CA GLU A 77 -1.60 -2.86 -10.85
C GLU A 77 -2.39 -2.52 -12.12
N GLU A 78 -3.53 -1.85 -11.94
CA GLU A 78 -4.40 -1.41 -13.02
C GLU A 78 -4.61 0.10 -12.99
N LEU A 79 -5.01 0.65 -14.13
CA LEU A 79 -5.50 2.02 -14.25
C LEU A 79 -6.99 1.96 -14.58
N SER A 80 -7.82 2.65 -13.79
CA SER A 80 -9.24 2.79 -14.09
C SER A 80 -9.45 3.63 -15.35
N GLU A 81 -10.69 3.62 -15.89
CA GLU A 81 -11.07 4.49 -17.01
C GLU A 81 -10.84 5.98 -16.70
N GLN A 82 -10.86 6.34 -15.41
CA GLN A 82 -10.60 7.69 -14.91
C GLN A 82 -9.14 7.90 -14.49
N THR A 83 -8.22 7.06 -14.99
CA THR A 83 -6.77 7.08 -14.68
C THR A 83 -6.43 6.96 -13.19
N GLU A 84 -7.35 6.42 -12.39
CA GLU A 84 -7.08 6.09 -11.00
C GLU A 84 -6.18 4.85 -10.93
N LYS A 85 -5.15 4.92 -10.10
CA LYS A 85 -4.32 3.76 -9.80
C LYS A 85 -5.11 2.78 -8.93
N ILE A 86 -5.09 1.49 -9.29
CA ILE A 86 -5.73 0.41 -8.56
C ILE A 86 -4.67 -0.64 -8.24
N TYR A 87 -4.50 -0.93 -6.94
CA TYR A 87 -3.67 -2.04 -6.48
C TYR A 87 -4.56 -3.22 -6.12
N LEU A 88 -4.21 -4.39 -6.63
CA LEU A 88 -4.89 -5.64 -6.32
C LEU A 88 -3.92 -6.61 -5.64
N TYR A 89 -4.38 -7.16 -4.51
CA TYR A 89 -3.69 -8.21 -3.78
C TYR A 89 -4.63 -9.40 -3.67
N TYR A 90 -4.25 -10.56 -4.21
CA TYR A 90 -4.95 -11.81 -3.96
C TYR A 90 -4.92 -12.14 -2.46
N LEU A 91 -5.99 -12.75 -1.98
CA LEU A 91 -6.20 -13.12 -0.57
C LEU A 91 -6.21 -14.63 -0.35
N GLU A 92 -6.34 -15.41 -1.41
CA GLU A 92 -6.40 -16.87 -1.40
C GLU A 92 -5.78 -17.44 -2.69
N PRO A 93 -5.28 -18.70 -2.66
CA PRO A 93 -4.76 -19.37 -3.85
C PRO A 93 -5.82 -19.53 -4.95
N GLY A 94 -5.36 -19.58 -6.20
CA GLY A 94 -6.16 -19.84 -7.39
C GLY A 94 -5.29 -19.97 -8.64
N LEU A 95 -5.88 -19.78 -9.82
CA LEU A 95 -5.18 -19.91 -11.11
C LEU A 95 -3.96 -18.98 -11.26
N GLN A 96 -3.88 -17.90 -10.47
CA GLN A 96 -2.74 -16.98 -10.47
C GLN A 96 -1.44 -17.64 -9.98
N CYS A 97 -1.55 -18.78 -9.30
CA CYS A 97 -0.43 -19.54 -8.77
C CYS A 97 0.13 -20.58 -9.74
N ASP A 98 -0.59 -20.87 -10.83
CA ASP A 98 -0.16 -21.84 -11.83
C ASP A 98 0.92 -21.26 -12.75
N PRO A 99 1.71 -22.13 -13.41
CA PRO A 99 2.65 -21.70 -14.45
C PRO A 99 1.93 -20.89 -15.53
N GLY A 100 2.30 -19.61 -15.65
CA GLY A 100 1.67 -18.66 -16.58
C GLY A 100 0.88 -17.55 -15.89
N HIS A 101 0.71 -17.59 -14.56
CA HIS A 101 0.11 -16.52 -13.75
C HIS A 101 -1.21 -15.99 -14.33
N GLN A 102 -2.10 -16.92 -14.68
CA GLN A 102 -3.38 -16.56 -15.28
C GLN A 102 -4.21 -15.80 -14.25
N ARG A 103 -4.87 -14.73 -14.70
CA ARG A 103 -5.77 -13.96 -13.84
C ARG A 103 -6.86 -14.86 -13.28
N SER A 104 -7.09 -14.76 -11.98
CA SER A 104 -7.96 -15.65 -11.22
C SER A 104 -9.15 -14.90 -10.60
N ALA A 105 -10.22 -15.64 -10.34
CA ALA A 105 -11.40 -15.19 -9.58
C ALA A 105 -11.24 -15.40 -8.05
N ALA A 106 -10.06 -15.82 -7.61
CA ALA A 106 -9.67 -15.80 -6.21
C ALA A 106 -9.92 -14.42 -5.61
N ASN A 107 -10.36 -14.38 -4.34
CA ASN A 107 -10.70 -13.14 -3.66
C ASN A 107 -9.51 -12.17 -3.62
N LYS A 108 -9.78 -10.86 -3.70
CA LYS A 108 -8.77 -9.80 -3.73
C LYS A 108 -9.10 -8.69 -2.75
N LEU A 109 -8.07 -8.12 -2.14
CA LEU A 109 -8.08 -6.77 -1.59
C LEU A 109 -7.80 -5.81 -2.74
N ILE A 110 -8.63 -4.78 -2.86
CA ILE A 110 -8.53 -3.76 -3.90
C ILE A 110 -8.38 -2.41 -3.23
N LEU A 111 -7.28 -1.73 -3.52
CA LEU A 111 -7.01 -0.36 -3.04
C LEU A 111 -7.09 0.58 -4.23
N ARG A 112 -7.99 1.56 -4.15
CA ARG A 112 -8.09 2.63 -5.16
C ARG A 112 -7.44 3.89 -4.62
N PHE A 113 -6.65 4.53 -5.47
CA PHE A 113 -5.94 5.75 -5.14
C PHE A 113 -6.57 6.93 -5.84
N GLY A 114 -6.86 7.97 -5.06
CA GLY A 114 -7.33 9.23 -5.60
C GLY A 114 -6.22 10.03 -6.30
N PRO A 115 -6.54 11.22 -6.84
CA PRO A 115 -5.61 12.04 -7.61
C PRO A 115 -4.33 12.47 -6.85
N LEU A 116 -4.35 12.43 -5.51
CA LEU A 116 -3.20 12.75 -4.66
C LEU A 116 -2.25 11.56 -4.45
N GLY A 117 -2.55 10.40 -5.02
CA GLY A 117 -1.79 9.17 -4.83
C GLY A 117 -2.01 8.53 -3.46
N THR A 118 -3.15 8.82 -2.82
CA THR A 118 -3.54 8.30 -1.51
C THR A 118 -4.75 7.39 -1.62
N VAL A 119 -4.85 6.37 -0.78
CA VAL A 119 -5.99 5.44 -0.76
C VAL A 119 -7.30 6.19 -0.45
N THR A 120 -8.28 6.06 -1.34
CA THR A 120 -9.63 6.60 -1.19
C THR A 120 -10.67 5.50 -0.96
N GLU A 121 -10.39 4.27 -1.40
CA GLU A 121 -11.27 3.13 -1.20
C GLU A 121 -10.49 1.86 -0.86
N VAL A 122 -11.03 1.09 0.07
CA VAL A 122 -10.54 -0.23 0.49
C VAL A 122 -11.67 -1.23 0.28
N LEU A 123 -11.55 -2.08 -0.75
CA LEU A 123 -12.59 -2.99 -1.18
C LEU A 123 -12.11 -4.44 -1.12
N TYR A 124 -13.06 -5.36 -1.02
CA TYR A 124 -12.83 -6.79 -1.14
C TYR A 124 -13.71 -7.31 -2.28
N GLU A 125 -13.12 -7.99 -3.26
CA GLU A 125 -13.86 -8.58 -4.40
C GLU A 125 -15.04 -9.42 -3.90
N ARG A 126 -14.79 -10.23 -2.88
CA ARG A 126 -15.81 -10.92 -2.09
C ARG A 126 -15.62 -10.52 -0.62
N PRO A 127 -16.56 -9.76 -0.02
CA PRO A 127 -16.48 -9.40 1.39
C PRO A 127 -16.34 -10.63 2.29
N PRO A 128 -15.35 -10.69 3.20
CA PRO A 128 -15.22 -11.78 4.15
C PRO A 128 -16.47 -11.87 5.03
N LYS A 129 -17.02 -13.08 5.20
CA LYS A 129 -18.20 -13.31 6.04
C LYS A 129 -17.78 -13.23 7.53
N GLY A 130 -18.41 -12.37 8.32
CA GLY A 130 -18.27 -12.36 9.78
C GLY A 130 -17.72 -11.06 10.39
N LEU A 131 -18.45 -9.96 10.18
CA LEU A 131 -18.53 -8.88 11.16
C LEU A 131 -19.60 -9.26 12.20
#